data_AF-A0A914NNB8-F1
#
_entry.id   AF-A0A914NNB8-F1
#
_cell.length_a   1.000
_cell.length_b   1.000
_cell.length_c   1.000
_cell.angle_alpha   90.00
_cell.angle_beta   90.00
_cell.angle_gamma   90.00
#
_symmetry.space_group_name_H-M   'P 1'
#
loop_
_entity.id
_entity.type
_entity.pdbx_description
1 polymer ?
#
loop_
_entity_poly.entity_id
_entity_poly.type
_entity_poly.pdbx_seq_one_letter_code
_entity_poly.pdbx_strand_id
1 'polypeptide(L)'
;MFRLNVPHSCKNYASTFSFCFGRVNLKCFYSTQSQQAEEEHFSPQFQPIIGLELHAQIASKTKLFSGSSSAHNASVESNCHVSIFDSAIPGTLPRLNSSCIHKSLLAAVLLNCHVADFCRFDRKHYLYPDLPLGYQITQKASPIAKNGYFNFYVNSTEEDDFGYYQKSVGIEQIQLEMDSGKSIRHENLDLIDLNRAGIALIEIVTAPDFCNTNEVICFVEQLKMALSHNGICLGQFHEGNLRVDANVSVSKNGEKGSKVELKNLSGIGHMYSALTNEIKRQLGMVKNGELIEEETRAVDEQGFAILLIKLSNR
;
A
#
# COMPACT_ATOMS: atom_id res chain seq x y z
N MET A 1 -20.02 10.84 16.61
CA MET A 1 -20.85 10.28 15.53
C MET A 1 -20.91 11.33 14.44
N PHE A 2 -20.15 11.16 13.35
CA PHE A 2 -20.17 12.12 12.23
C PHE A 2 -21.01 11.52 11.12
N ARG A 3 -22.15 12.13 10.81
CA ARG A 3 -22.98 11.77 9.67
C ARG A 3 -22.53 12.66 8.53
N LEU A 4 -21.90 12.09 7.51
CA LEU A 4 -21.61 12.81 6.28
C LEU A 4 -22.94 13.07 5.57
N ASN A 5 -23.48 14.28 5.71
CA ASN A 5 -24.56 14.74 4.84
C ASN A 5 -23.93 15.08 3.49
N VAL A 6 -23.79 14.08 2.64
CA VAL A 6 -23.48 14.28 1.22
C VAL A 6 -24.73 14.88 0.59
N PRO A 7 -24.69 16.12 0.05
CA PRO A 7 -25.86 16.70 -0.60
C PRO A 7 -26.28 15.82 -1.78
N HIS A 8 -27.59 15.65 -1.96
CA HIS A 8 -28.20 14.85 -3.04
C HIS A 8 -27.80 15.29 -4.47
N SER A 9 -27.06 16.38 -4.63
CA SER A 9 -26.52 16.86 -5.91
C SER A 9 -25.25 16.15 -6.39
N CYS A 10 -24.63 15.26 -5.60
CA CYS A 10 -23.44 14.51 -6.03
C CYS A 10 -23.73 13.14 -6.68
N LYS A 11 -24.99 12.80 -6.94
CA LYS A 11 -25.35 11.50 -7.56
C LYS A 11 -25.29 11.46 -9.10
N ASN A 12 -25.04 12.59 -9.78
CA ASN A 12 -25.14 12.70 -11.25
C ASN A 12 -23.90 13.31 -11.94
N TYR A 13 -22.69 13.20 -11.38
CA TYR A 13 -21.44 13.62 -12.07
C TYR A 13 -20.65 12.44 -12.67
N ALA A 14 -21.32 11.32 -12.96
CA ALA A 14 -20.70 10.16 -13.58
C ALA A 14 -20.59 10.23 -15.13
N SER A 15 -21.04 11.30 -15.78
CA SER A 15 -21.18 11.32 -17.26
C SER A 15 -20.45 12.46 -18.00
N THR A 16 -19.51 13.17 -17.40
CA THR A 16 -18.78 14.26 -18.09
C THR A 16 -17.28 14.36 -17.80
N PHE A 17 -16.64 13.24 -17.44
CA PHE A 17 -15.19 13.12 -17.61
C PHE A 17 -14.91 12.20 -18.79
N SER A 18 -15.01 12.79 -19.99
CA SER A 18 -14.41 12.19 -21.18
C SER A 18 -12.90 12.22 -20.98
N PHE A 19 -12.31 11.10 -20.58
CA PHE A 19 -10.86 10.88 -20.63
C PHE A 19 -10.42 11.03 -22.09
N CYS A 20 -9.94 12.22 -22.43
CA CYS A 20 -9.20 12.41 -23.67
C CYS A 20 -7.80 11.85 -23.41
N PHE A 21 -7.63 10.54 -23.54
CA PHE A 21 -6.32 9.96 -23.89
C PHE A 21 -6.00 10.42 -25.31
N GLY A 22 -5.67 11.69 -25.48
CA GLY A 22 -4.96 12.14 -26.67
C GLY A 22 -3.68 11.31 -26.75
N ARG A 23 -3.41 10.73 -27.93
CA ARG A 23 -2.24 9.89 -28.24
C ARG A 23 -0.99 10.38 -27.51
N VAL A 24 -0.73 9.87 -26.31
CA VAL A 24 0.55 10.02 -25.64
C VAL A 24 1.41 8.95 -26.27
N ASN A 25 2.39 9.39 -27.05
CA ASN A 25 3.46 8.53 -27.52
C ASN A 25 4.26 8.12 -26.28
N LEU A 26 3.85 7.02 -25.62
CA LEU A 26 4.51 6.41 -24.48
C LEU A 26 5.79 5.69 -24.96
N LYS A 27 6.73 6.43 -25.54
CA LYS A 27 8.14 6.06 -25.43
C LYS A 27 8.59 6.49 -24.06
N CYS A 28 8.20 5.71 -23.05
CA CYS A 28 8.69 5.88 -21.70
C CYS A 28 10.21 5.66 -21.74
N PHE A 29 10.95 6.59 -21.14
CA PHE A 29 12.40 6.58 -21.04
C PHE A 29 12.85 5.37 -20.21
N TYR A 30 13.15 4.27 -20.89
CA TYR A 30 14.09 3.27 -20.36
C TYR A 30 15.50 3.82 -20.56
N SER A 31 16.14 4.27 -19.48
CA SER A 31 17.60 4.32 -19.44
C SER A 31 18.11 2.89 -19.37
N THR A 32 18.88 2.52 -20.38
CA THR A 32 19.53 1.24 -20.63
C THR A 32 20.30 0.69 -19.42
N GLN A 33 19.66 -0.17 -18.64
CA GLN A 33 20.26 -1.39 -18.09
C GLN A 33 19.20 -2.48 -18.15
N SER A 34 19.03 -3.06 -19.33
CA SER A 34 18.31 -4.30 -19.55
C SER A 34 19.07 -5.45 -18.86
N GLN A 35 18.78 -5.69 -17.58
CA GLN A 35 18.84 -7.07 -17.11
C GLN A 35 17.69 -7.78 -17.82
N GLN A 36 18.03 -8.77 -18.65
CA GLN A 36 17.06 -9.71 -19.18
C GLN A 36 16.39 -10.37 -17.96
N ALA A 37 15.20 -9.89 -17.59
CA ALA A 37 14.34 -10.62 -16.71
C ALA A 37 13.92 -11.87 -17.49
N GLU A 38 14.45 -13.04 -17.13
CA GLU A 38 13.86 -14.30 -17.55
C GLU A 38 12.39 -14.27 -17.11
N GLU A 39 11.47 -14.12 -18.04
CA GLU A 39 10.05 -14.33 -17.78
C GLU A 39 9.91 -15.79 -17.34
N GLU A 40 9.72 -16.01 -16.04
CA GLU A 40 9.45 -17.33 -15.51
C GLU A 40 8.08 -17.77 -16.01
N HIS A 41 8.06 -18.53 -17.11
CA HIS A 41 6.88 -19.26 -17.54
C HIS A 41 6.55 -20.31 -16.49
N PHE A 42 5.60 -19.97 -15.60
CA PHE A 42 5.05 -20.91 -14.66
C PHE A 42 4.26 -21.99 -15.41
N SER A 43 4.47 -23.26 -15.07
CA SER A 43 3.65 -24.32 -15.62
C SER A 43 2.18 -24.10 -15.18
N PRO A 44 1.18 -24.45 -16.00
CA PRO A 44 -0.23 -24.25 -15.66
C PRO A 44 -0.66 -24.94 -14.35
N GLN A 45 0.18 -25.83 -13.84
CA GLN A 45 0.02 -26.51 -12.56
C GLN A 45 0.27 -25.61 -11.33
N PHE A 46 1.18 -24.64 -11.43
CA PHE A 46 1.59 -23.78 -10.31
C PHE A 46 1.41 -22.33 -10.69
N GLN A 47 0.53 -21.61 -10.00
CA GLN A 47 0.30 -20.20 -10.30
C GLN A 47 0.52 -19.36 -9.05
N PRO A 48 1.42 -18.37 -9.08
CA PRO A 48 1.51 -17.36 -8.05
C PRO A 48 0.19 -16.60 -7.94
N ILE A 49 -0.18 -16.26 -6.71
CA ILE A 49 -1.33 -15.45 -6.35
C ILE A 49 -0.81 -14.41 -5.38
N ILE A 50 -0.81 -13.15 -5.79
CA ILE A 50 -0.24 -12.05 -5.03
C ILE A 50 -1.34 -11.00 -4.78
N GLY A 51 -1.39 -10.47 -3.56
CA GLY A 51 -2.19 -9.31 -3.17
C GLY A 51 -1.34 -8.29 -2.43
N LEU A 52 -1.72 -7.02 -2.46
CA LEU A 52 -0.92 -5.91 -1.94
C LEU A 52 -1.69 -5.10 -0.91
N GLU A 53 -0.96 -4.63 0.11
CA GLU A 53 -1.41 -3.63 1.08
C GLU A 53 -0.53 -2.39 0.94
N LEU A 54 -1.07 -1.34 0.33
CA LEU A 54 -0.33 -0.10 0.07
C LEU A 54 -0.73 0.97 1.07
N HIS A 55 0.23 1.52 1.80
CA HIS A 55 0.05 2.67 2.67
C HIS A 55 0.60 3.93 1.99
N ALA A 56 -0.30 4.78 1.52
CA ALA A 56 0.02 6.04 0.86
C ALA A 56 -0.21 7.22 1.80
N GLN A 57 0.84 8.00 2.06
CA GLN A 57 0.75 9.22 2.83
C GLN A 57 -0.04 10.30 2.09
N ILE A 58 -1.07 10.82 2.76
CA ILE A 58 -1.88 11.88 2.22
C ILE A 58 -1.07 13.18 2.21
N ALA A 59 -1.02 13.84 1.06
CA ALA A 59 -0.42 15.15 0.87
C ALA A 59 -1.32 16.25 1.48
N SER A 60 -1.41 16.30 2.80
CA SER A 60 -2.06 17.36 3.58
C SER A 60 -1.03 18.35 4.15
N LYS A 61 -1.51 19.48 4.68
CA LYS A 61 -0.68 20.44 5.44
C LYS A 61 -0.56 20.09 6.92
N THR A 62 -1.59 19.45 7.47
CA THR A 62 -1.66 19.06 8.87
C THR A 62 -1.99 17.58 9.01
N LYS A 63 -1.69 17.01 10.18
CA LYS A 63 -1.94 15.61 10.55
C LYS A 63 -3.43 15.23 10.50
N LEU A 64 -3.74 13.93 10.66
CA LEU A 64 -5.10 13.40 10.51
C LEU A 64 -6.04 13.88 11.61
N PHE A 65 -5.54 13.94 12.85
CA PHE A 65 -6.33 14.26 14.04
C PHE A 65 -5.80 15.42 14.88
N SER A 66 -4.75 16.11 14.41
CA SER A 66 -4.15 17.25 15.08
C SER A 66 -3.77 18.37 14.10
N GLY A 67 -3.52 19.56 14.64
CA GLY A 67 -3.13 20.75 13.86
C GLY A 67 -1.65 20.84 13.52
N SER A 68 -0.83 19.87 13.96
CA SER A 68 0.61 19.84 13.67
C SER A 68 0.86 19.68 12.18
N SER A 69 1.99 20.21 11.71
CA SER A 69 2.47 20.00 10.34
C SER A 69 2.60 18.51 10.03
N SER A 70 2.22 18.13 8.81
CA SER A 70 2.48 16.79 8.24
C SER A 70 3.76 16.75 7.41
N ALA A 71 4.47 17.88 7.26
CA ALA A 71 5.78 17.88 6.64
C ALA A 71 6.75 17.11 7.54
N HIS A 72 7.43 16.12 6.99
CA HIS A 72 8.50 15.42 7.68
C HIS A 72 9.48 14.95 6.60
N ASN A 73 10.74 15.33 6.74
CA ASN A 73 11.82 14.90 5.86
C ASN A 73 13.12 14.95 6.67
N ALA A 74 14.24 14.57 6.05
CA ALA A 74 15.52 14.50 6.74
C ALA A 74 16.05 15.86 7.26
N SER A 75 15.52 17.00 6.81
CA SER A 75 15.92 18.33 7.28
C SER A 75 15.05 18.89 8.41
N VAL A 76 13.98 18.20 8.79
CA VAL A 76 13.12 18.58 9.92
C VAL A 76 13.76 18.10 11.23
N GLU A 77 13.86 19.00 12.22
CA GLU A 77 14.37 18.66 13.55
C GLU A 77 13.43 17.66 14.26
N SER A 78 14.00 16.69 14.98
CA SER A 78 13.24 15.68 15.71
C SER A 78 12.24 16.31 16.69
N ASN A 79 11.02 15.77 16.74
CA ASN A 79 9.95 16.17 17.66
C ASN A 79 9.49 17.65 17.57
N CYS A 80 9.75 18.38 16.48
CA CYS A 80 9.31 19.78 16.31
C CYS A 80 7.88 19.94 15.73
N HIS A 81 7.29 18.86 15.20
CA HIS A 81 5.94 18.83 14.62
C HIS A 81 5.01 17.92 15.43
N VAL A 82 4.99 18.14 16.75
CA VAL A 82 4.26 17.31 17.72
C VAL A 82 3.33 18.20 18.55
N SER A 83 2.03 17.91 18.50
CA SER A 83 1.03 18.53 19.38
C SER A 83 0.79 17.67 20.61
N ILE A 84 0.08 18.23 21.59
CA ILE A 84 -0.35 17.52 22.81
C ILE A 84 -1.13 16.22 22.52
N PHE A 85 -1.88 16.17 21.42
CA PHE A 85 -2.59 14.95 21.01
C PHE A 85 -1.63 13.91 20.44
N ASP A 86 -0.68 14.36 19.61
CA ASP A 86 0.31 13.48 18.96
C ASP A 86 1.23 12.82 19.99
N SER A 87 1.53 13.50 21.11
CA SER A 87 2.28 12.95 22.25
C SER A 87 1.41 12.25 23.31
N ALA A 88 0.13 12.03 23.02
CA ALA A 88 -0.82 11.32 23.89
C ALA A 88 -0.94 11.91 25.32
N ILE A 89 -0.87 13.24 25.45
CA ILE A 89 -1.08 13.89 26.75
C ILE A 89 -2.50 13.60 27.26
N PRO A 90 -2.66 13.19 28.54
CA PRO A 90 -3.97 12.88 29.10
C PRO A 90 -4.98 14.02 28.94
N GLY A 91 -6.22 13.66 28.56
CA GLY A 91 -7.32 14.62 28.37
C GLY A 91 -7.43 15.22 26.97
N THR A 92 -6.52 14.90 26.05
CA THR A 92 -6.60 15.35 24.65
C THR A 92 -7.60 14.52 23.83
N LEU A 93 -8.18 15.14 22.80
CA LEU A 93 -9.19 14.51 21.92
C LEU A 93 -8.83 14.71 20.44
N PRO A 94 -9.12 13.72 19.57
CA PRO A 94 -8.82 13.80 18.14
C PRO A 94 -9.75 14.78 17.41
N ARG A 95 -9.17 15.60 16.51
CA ARG A 95 -9.94 16.47 15.59
C ARG A 95 -9.66 16.11 14.14
N LEU A 96 -10.62 15.47 13.50
CA LEU A 96 -10.48 14.97 12.13
C LEU A 96 -10.23 16.08 11.10
N ASN A 97 -9.26 15.84 10.23
CA ASN A 97 -8.88 16.72 9.13
C ASN A 97 -9.72 16.48 7.87
N SER A 98 -10.54 17.46 7.49
CA SER A 98 -11.42 17.36 6.32
C SER A 98 -10.69 17.23 4.98
N SER A 99 -9.48 17.78 4.86
CA SER A 99 -8.66 17.66 3.65
C SER A 99 -8.23 16.20 3.41
N CYS A 100 -7.95 15.46 4.48
CA CYS A 100 -7.62 14.03 4.40
C CYS A 100 -8.81 13.20 3.94
N ILE A 101 -10.02 13.54 4.40
CA ILE A 101 -11.26 12.91 3.92
C ILE A 101 -11.46 13.20 2.43
N HIS A 102 -11.30 14.45 2.00
CA HIS A 102 -11.47 14.80 0.58
C HIS A 102 -10.52 14.01 -0.33
N LYS A 103 -9.25 13.88 0.06
CA LYS A 103 -8.24 13.14 -0.73
C LYS A 103 -8.48 11.63 -0.74
N SER A 104 -8.99 11.06 0.35
CA SER A 104 -9.38 9.64 0.37
C SER A 104 -10.63 9.37 -0.47
N LEU A 105 -11.60 10.29 -0.51
CA LEU A 105 -12.73 10.21 -1.45
C LEU A 105 -12.28 10.33 -2.91
N LEU A 106 -11.31 11.22 -3.20
CA LEU A 106 -10.73 11.32 -4.53
C LEU A 106 -10.03 10.01 -4.93
N ALA A 107 -9.28 9.39 -4.01
CA ALA A 107 -8.69 8.08 -4.23
C ALA A 107 -9.75 7.00 -4.49
N ALA A 108 -10.86 7.01 -3.75
CA ALA A 108 -11.97 6.08 -3.97
C ALA A 108 -12.58 6.21 -5.37
N VAL A 109 -12.79 7.44 -5.85
CA VAL A 109 -13.29 7.68 -7.22
C VAL A 109 -12.26 7.25 -8.26
N LEU A 110 -10.98 7.60 -8.06
CA LEU A 110 -9.88 7.21 -8.96
C LEU A 110 -9.77 5.68 -9.11
N LEU A 111 -10.04 4.95 -8.03
CA LEU A 111 -9.96 3.49 -7.96
C LEU A 111 -11.33 2.81 -8.14
N ASN A 112 -12.30 3.53 -8.72
CA ASN A 112 -13.64 3.04 -9.05
C ASN A 112 -14.35 2.35 -7.87
N CYS A 113 -14.03 2.74 -6.64
CA CYS A 113 -14.60 2.14 -5.43
C CYS A 113 -15.99 2.70 -5.13
N HIS A 114 -16.82 1.88 -4.50
CA HIS A 114 -18.07 2.33 -3.91
C HIS A 114 -17.79 3.06 -2.58
N VAL A 115 -18.04 4.37 -2.56
CA VAL A 115 -17.93 5.19 -1.34
C VAL A 115 -19.02 4.80 -0.35
N ALA A 116 -18.65 4.59 0.91
CA ALA A 116 -19.61 4.20 1.93
C ALA A 116 -20.51 5.37 2.34
N ASP A 117 -21.82 5.12 2.49
CA ASP A 117 -22.76 6.08 3.09
C ASP A 117 -22.42 6.38 4.56
N PHE A 118 -21.76 5.43 5.22
CA PHE A 118 -21.29 5.51 6.59
C PHE A 118 -19.93 4.84 6.72
N CYS A 119 -18.97 5.56 7.31
CA CYS A 119 -17.67 5.04 7.71
C CYS A 119 -17.39 5.42 9.18
N ARG A 120 -16.54 4.65 9.85
CA ARG A 120 -16.19 4.87 11.26
C ARG A 120 -14.71 4.61 11.49
N PHE A 121 -14.11 5.38 12.41
CA PHE A 121 -12.79 5.09 12.92
C PHE A 121 -12.84 4.13 14.11
N ASP A 122 -11.96 3.14 14.10
CA ASP A 122 -11.75 2.13 15.13
C ASP A 122 -10.36 2.29 15.74
N ARG A 123 -10.15 1.71 16.94
CA ARG A 123 -8.85 1.69 17.62
C ARG A 123 -8.22 0.31 17.49
N LYS A 124 -7.09 0.22 16.81
CA LYS A 124 -6.24 -0.97 16.70
C LYS A 124 -5.17 -0.89 17.79
N HIS A 125 -5.34 -1.64 18.88
CA HIS A 125 -4.49 -1.56 20.06
C HIS A 125 -3.24 -2.44 19.89
N TYR A 126 -2.07 -1.85 20.12
CA TYR A 126 -0.79 -2.54 20.25
C TYR A 126 0.20 -1.59 20.94
N LEU A 127 1.16 -2.14 21.69
CA LEU A 127 2.15 -1.35 22.39
C LEU A 127 3.44 -1.33 21.60
N TYR A 128 3.86 -0.13 21.19
CA TYR A 128 5.16 0.10 20.58
C TYR A 128 5.65 1.52 20.92
N PRO A 129 6.97 1.75 21.12
CA PRO A 129 7.48 3.06 21.57
C PRO A 129 7.13 4.24 20.65
N ASP A 130 6.96 4.00 19.35
CA ASP A 130 6.61 5.02 18.36
C ASP A 130 5.09 5.31 18.25
N LEU A 131 4.27 4.62 19.05
CA LEU A 131 2.82 4.74 19.06
C LEU A 131 2.33 5.21 20.45
N PRO A 132 2.45 6.52 20.76
CA PRO A 132 2.25 7.04 22.10
C PRO A 132 0.82 6.83 22.64
N LEU A 133 -0.19 6.74 21.77
CA LEU A 133 -1.58 6.51 22.16
C LEU A 133 -1.85 5.08 22.65
N GLY A 134 -0.94 4.13 22.42
CA GLY A 134 -1.16 2.69 22.66
C GLY A 134 -2.21 2.05 21.74
N TYR A 135 -2.68 2.81 20.74
CA TYR A 135 -3.54 2.33 19.66
C TYR A 135 -3.37 3.21 18.42
N GLN A 136 -3.52 2.60 17.26
CA GLN A 136 -3.64 3.28 15.97
C GLN A 136 -5.13 3.53 15.69
N ILE A 137 -5.47 4.73 15.25
CA ILE A 137 -6.83 5.06 14.78
C ILE A 137 -6.88 4.74 13.28
N THR A 138 -7.73 3.79 12.90
CA THR A 138 -7.86 3.23 11.52
C THR A 138 -9.35 3.05 11.17
N GLN A 139 -9.71 2.48 10.02
CA GLN A 139 -11.12 2.22 9.63
C GLN A 139 -11.40 0.77 9.20
N LYS A 140 -10.62 -0.21 9.67
CA LYS A 140 -10.71 -1.61 9.24
C LYS A 140 -12.13 -2.19 9.17
N ALA A 141 -12.98 -1.94 10.16
CA ALA A 141 -14.33 -2.53 10.18
C ALA A 141 -15.34 -1.78 9.29
N SER A 142 -15.15 -0.47 9.10
CA SER A 142 -16.08 0.40 8.37
C SER A 142 -15.30 1.43 7.53
N PRO A 143 -14.58 0.97 6.50
CA PRO A 143 -13.69 1.80 5.68
C PRO A 143 -14.47 2.80 4.83
N ILE A 144 -13.76 3.81 4.32
CA ILE A 144 -14.38 4.91 3.56
C ILE A 144 -14.90 4.46 2.19
N ALA A 145 -14.28 3.45 1.57
CA ALA A 145 -14.73 2.88 0.30
C ALA A 145 -14.36 1.40 0.16
N LYS A 146 -15.09 0.67 -0.67
CA LYS A 146 -14.88 -0.77 -0.97
C LYS A 146 -15.20 -1.12 -2.41
N ASN A 147 -14.83 -2.33 -2.83
CA ASN A 147 -15.28 -2.97 -4.07
C ASN A 147 -15.02 -2.11 -5.32
N GLY A 148 -13.78 -1.68 -5.48
CA GLY A 148 -13.33 -0.98 -6.68
C GLY A 148 -12.45 -1.84 -7.57
N TYR A 149 -11.81 -1.18 -8.53
CA TYR A 149 -10.83 -1.79 -9.40
C TYR A 149 -9.92 -0.71 -10.02
N PHE A 150 -8.73 -1.13 -10.42
CA PHE A 150 -7.78 -0.27 -11.12
C PHE A 150 -7.27 -0.96 -12.39
N ASN A 151 -7.40 -0.25 -13.51
CA ASN A 151 -6.93 -0.71 -14.81
C ASN A 151 -5.51 -0.19 -15.05
N PHE A 152 -4.64 -1.07 -15.53
CA PHE A 152 -3.23 -0.76 -15.78
C PHE A 152 -2.70 -1.60 -16.94
N TYR A 153 -1.57 -1.17 -17.51
CA TYR A 153 -0.91 -1.89 -18.60
C TYR A 153 0.31 -2.65 -18.09
N VAL A 154 0.57 -3.81 -18.65
CA VAL A 154 1.71 -4.67 -18.30
C VAL A 154 2.51 -4.90 -19.57
N ASN A 155 3.80 -4.58 -19.52
CA ASN A 155 4.71 -4.87 -20.63
C ASN A 155 4.86 -6.40 -20.73
N SER A 156 4.77 -6.96 -21.92
CA SER A 156 4.94 -8.40 -22.16
C SER A 156 6.00 -8.61 -23.23
N THR A 157 6.83 -9.64 -23.05
CA THR A 157 7.74 -10.08 -24.11
C THR A 157 7.14 -11.16 -25.02
N GLU A 158 5.93 -11.64 -24.71
CA GLU A 158 5.19 -12.56 -25.57
C GLU A 158 4.66 -11.84 -26.83
N GLU A 159 4.50 -12.59 -27.92
CA GLU A 159 4.27 -12.15 -29.31
C GLU A 159 2.90 -11.46 -29.58
N ASP A 160 2.44 -10.57 -28.70
CA ASP A 160 1.35 -9.65 -29.01
C ASP A 160 1.89 -8.47 -29.82
N ASP A 161 1.18 -8.09 -30.89
CA ASP A 161 1.55 -7.06 -31.90
C ASP A 161 2.05 -5.71 -31.32
N PHE A 162 1.81 -5.44 -30.04
CA PHE A 162 2.10 -4.17 -29.36
C PHE A 162 3.05 -4.28 -28.15
N GLY A 163 3.43 -5.48 -27.70
CA GLY A 163 4.36 -5.70 -26.58
C GLY A 163 3.84 -5.33 -25.18
N TYR A 164 2.51 -5.22 -25.01
CA TYR A 164 1.85 -5.00 -23.73
C TYR A 164 0.42 -5.53 -23.73
N TYR A 165 -0.12 -5.85 -22.55
CA TYR A 165 -1.54 -6.15 -22.35
C TYR A 165 -2.16 -5.28 -21.24
N GLN A 166 -3.48 -5.16 -21.25
CA GLN A 166 -4.21 -4.46 -20.18
C GLN A 166 -4.71 -5.46 -19.15
N LYS A 167 -4.59 -5.12 -17.87
CA LYS A 167 -5.14 -5.89 -16.74
C LYS A 167 -5.95 -4.98 -15.82
N SER A 168 -6.90 -5.60 -15.11
CA SER A 168 -7.67 -4.96 -14.04
C SER A 168 -7.43 -5.73 -12.75
N VAL A 169 -7.20 -5.02 -11.64
CA VAL A 169 -7.05 -5.59 -10.30
C VAL A 169 -8.14 -5.04 -9.41
N GLY A 170 -8.82 -5.91 -8.67
CA GLY A 170 -9.81 -5.52 -7.68
C GLY A 170 -9.19 -4.73 -6.53
N ILE A 171 -9.92 -3.75 -6.03
CA ILE A 171 -9.59 -3.01 -4.80
C ILE A 171 -10.64 -3.40 -3.76
N GLU A 172 -10.25 -4.17 -2.76
CA GLU A 172 -11.16 -4.66 -1.73
C GLU A 172 -11.65 -3.51 -0.87
N GLN A 173 -10.72 -2.64 -0.44
CA GLN A 173 -11.03 -1.51 0.41
C GLN A 173 -9.99 -0.40 0.36
N ILE A 174 -10.47 0.80 0.71
CA ILE A 174 -9.66 1.98 0.97
C ILE A 174 -10.03 2.48 2.36
N GLN A 175 -9.04 2.67 3.23
CA GLN A 175 -9.26 3.13 4.60
C GLN A 175 -8.31 4.26 4.99
N LEU A 176 -8.78 5.16 5.86
CA LEU A 176 -7.96 6.18 6.49
C LEU A 176 -7.36 5.65 7.79
N GLU A 177 -6.08 5.95 8.02
CA GLU A 177 -5.44 5.67 9.30
C GLU A 177 -4.33 6.66 9.65
N MET A 178 -3.90 6.62 10.91
CA MET A 178 -2.74 7.37 11.40
C MET A 178 -1.46 6.58 11.19
N ASP A 179 -0.39 7.27 10.81
CA ASP A 179 0.96 6.73 10.85
C ASP A 179 1.52 6.70 12.28
N SER A 180 2.51 5.83 12.51
CA SER A 180 3.31 5.81 13.73
C SER A 180 4.49 6.78 13.64
N GLY A 181 5.16 7.00 14.78
CA GLY A 181 6.43 7.73 14.82
C GLY A 181 7.54 6.98 14.11
N LYS A 182 8.79 7.41 14.35
CA LYS A 182 9.99 6.75 13.84
C LYS A 182 10.88 6.37 15.01
N SER A 183 11.23 5.08 15.10
CA SER A 183 12.30 4.59 15.97
C SER A 183 13.64 4.66 15.25
N ILE A 184 14.64 5.26 15.89
CA ILE A 184 16.00 5.41 15.36
C ILE A 184 16.93 4.68 16.33
N ARG A 185 17.56 3.61 15.84
CA ARG A 185 18.56 2.89 16.61
C ARG A 185 19.81 3.74 16.73
N HIS A 186 20.23 4.06 17.95
CA HIS A 186 21.48 4.75 18.23
C HIS A 186 22.23 4.00 19.34
N GLU A 187 23.29 3.30 18.95
CA GLU A 187 24.05 2.42 19.85
C GLU A 187 23.13 1.38 20.54
N ASN A 188 23.01 1.49 21.86
CA ASN A 188 22.20 0.62 22.70
C ASN A 188 20.81 1.20 23.05
N LEU A 189 20.47 2.36 22.47
CA LEU A 189 19.22 3.07 22.73
C LEU A 189 18.37 3.14 21.46
N ASP A 190 17.06 3.23 21.66
CA ASP A 190 16.10 3.56 20.62
C ASP A 190 15.61 4.98 20.86
N LEU A 191 15.97 5.89 19.95
CA LEU A 191 15.52 7.28 19.97
C LEU A 191 14.19 7.37 19.22
N ILE A 192 13.20 8.03 19.82
CA ILE A 192 11.85 8.14 19.24
C ILE A 192 11.63 9.56 18.71
N ASP A 193 11.28 9.65 17.43
CA ASP A 193 10.80 10.88 16.80
C ASP A 193 9.31 10.76 16.45
N LEU A 194 8.49 11.62 17.05
CA LEU A 194 7.03 11.67 16.89
C LEU A 194 6.57 12.66 15.81
N ASN A 195 7.49 13.26 15.04
CA ASN A 195 7.13 14.12 13.91
C ASN A 195 6.15 13.43 12.94
N ARG A 196 6.37 12.14 12.66
CA ARG A 196 5.53 11.34 11.76
C ARG A 196 4.24 10.83 12.41
N ALA A 197 4.23 10.66 13.73
CA ALA A 197 3.08 10.10 14.45
C ALA A 197 1.82 10.93 14.21
N GLY A 198 0.73 10.29 13.77
CA GLY A 198 -0.55 10.95 13.48
C GLY A 198 -0.69 11.52 12.06
N ILE A 199 0.34 11.43 11.21
CA ILE A 199 0.22 11.74 9.78
C ILE A 199 -0.86 10.86 9.15
N ALA A 200 -1.62 11.40 8.21
CA ALA A 200 -2.70 10.68 7.55
C ALA A 200 -2.19 9.74 6.46
N LEU A 201 -2.65 8.49 6.52
CA LEU A 201 -2.43 7.47 5.50
C LEU A 201 -3.76 7.08 4.86
N ILE A 202 -3.69 6.74 3.58
CA ILE A 202 -4.68 5.91 2.90
C ILE A 202 -4.05 4.53 2.76
N GLU A 203 -4.68 3.54 3.35
CA GLU A 203 -4.37 2.14 3.08
C GLU A 203 -5.28 1.64 1.95
N ILE A 204 -4.68 1.09 0.90
CA ILE A 204 -5.34 0.52 -0.28
C ILE A 204 -5.02 -0.98 -0.26
N VAL A 205 -6.06 -1.80 -0.12
CA VAL A 205 -5.94 -3.27 -0.12
C VAL A 205 -6.44 -3.80 -1.45
N THR A 206 -5.59 -4.51 -2.17
CA THR A 206 -5.96 -5.14 -3.45
C THR A 206 -6.55 -6.52 -3.24
N ALA A 207 -7.40 -6.95 -4.17
CA ALA A 207 -7.70 -8.36 -4.34
C ALA A 207 -6.41 -9.11 -4.76
N PRO A 208 -6.33 -10.43 -4.48
CA PRO A 208 -5.17 -11.23 -4.83
C PRO A 208 -5.20 -11.67 -6.31
N ASP A 209 -5.20 -10.69 -7.23
CA ASP A 209 -5.42 -10.91 -8.66
C ASP A 209 -4.11 -10.95 -9.49
N PHE A 210 -2.97 -10.70 -8.86
CA PHE A 210 -1.67 -10.69 -9.52
C PHE A 210 -1.11 -12.11 -9.66
N CYS A 211 -0.63 -12.44 -10.85
CA CYS A 211 -0.14 -13.78 -11.21
C CYS A 211 1.38 -13.85 -11.39
N ASN A 212 2.06 -12.71 -11.43
CA ASN A 212 3.51 -12.63 -11.55
C ASN A 212 4.04 -11.30 -10.99
N THR A 213 5.36 -11.23 -10.79
CA THR A 213 6.03 -10.05 -10.25
C THR A 213 5.90 -8.83 -11.15
N ASN A 214 5.94 -9.01 -12.48
CA ASN A 214 5.91 -7.90 -13.45
C ASN A 214 4.59 -7.12 -13.37
N GLU A 215 3.46 -7.82 -13.27
CA GLU A 215 2.16 -7.18 -13.06
C GLU A 215 2.13 -6.31 -11.79
N VAL A 216 2.70 -6.80 -10.69
CA VAL A 216 2.78 -6.05 -9.43
C VAL A 216 3.58 -4.76 -9.62
N ILE A 217 4.74 -4.84 -10.27
CA ILE A 217 5.58 -3.66 -10.52
C ILE A 217 4.84 -2.64 -11.39
N CYS A 218 4.29 -3.06 -12.52
CA CYS A 218 3.56 -2.18 -13.42
C CYS A 218 2.34 -1.53 -12.73
N PHE A 219 1.63 -2.29 -11.88
CA PHE A 219 0.52 -1.77 -11.09
C PHE A 219 0.97 -0.70 -10.10
N VAL A 220 1.99 -0.98 -9.29
CA VAL A 220 2.48 -0.06 -8.24
C VAL A 220 2.99 1.24 -8.87
N GLU A 221 3.69 1.16 -10.00
CA GLU A 221 4.16 2.34 -10.73
C GLU A 221 3.00 3.21 -11.24
N GLN A 222 2.03 2.60 -11.92
CA GLN A 222 0.89 3.33 -12.48
C GLN A 222 -0.04 3.87 -11.38
N LEU A 223 -0.26 3.12 -10.31
CA LEU A 223 -1.03 3.58 -9.16
C LEU A 223 -0.35 4.76 -8.47
N LYS A 224 0.97 4.66 -8.23
CA LYS A 224 1.78 5.77 -7.70
C LYS A 224 1.63 7.01 -8.58
N MET A 225 1.80 6.88 -9.89
CA MET A 225 1.64 7.99 -10.83
C MET A 225 0.24 8.61 -10.75
N ALA A 226 -0.80 7.78 -10.72
CA ALA A 226 -2.18 8.24 -10.64
C ALA A 226 -2.46 9.00 -9.32
N LEU A 227 -1.99 8.48 -8.18
CA LEU A 227 -2.13 9.14 -6.88
C LEU A 227 -1.39 10.48 -6.82
N SER A 228 -0.16 10.52 -7.36
CA SER A 228 0.66 11.74 -7.41
C SER A 228 0.10 12.80 -8.34
N HIS A 229 -0.37 12.40 -9.53
CA HIS A 229 -0.97 13.33 -10.48
C HIS A 229 -2.24 14.01 -9.93
N ASN A 230 -3.01 13.29 -9.11
CA ASN A 230 -4.19 13.82 -8.43
C ASN A 230 -3.88 14.52 -7.09
N GLY A 231 -2.60 14.69 -6.76
CA GLY A 231 -2.16 15.35 -5.53
C GLY A 231 -2.61 14.64 -4.26
N ILE A 232 -2.90 13.34 -4.31
CA ILE A 232 -3.33 12.54 -3.16
C ILE A 232 -2.12 12.20 -2.30
N CYS A 233 -1.03 11.74 -2.92
CA CYS A 233 0.22 11.34 -2.28
C CYS A 233 1.42 11.78 -3.12
N LEU A 234 2.54 12.15 -2.50
CA LEU A 234 3.75 12.54 -3.22
C LEU A 234 4.46 11.37 -3.93
N GLY A 235 4.12 10.12 -3.58
CA GLY A 235 4.57 8.91 -4.29
C GLY A 235 6.05 8.57 -4.12
N GLN A 236 6.74 9.14 -3.13
CA GLN A 236 8.18 8.89 -2.92
C GLN A 236 8.40 7.73 -1.94
N PHE A 237 9.01 6.64 -2.41
CA PHE A 237 9.35 5.48 -1.58
C PHE A 237 10.43 5.80 -0.53
N HIS A 238 11.51 6.48 -0.94
CA HIS A 238 12.64 6.86 -0.08
C HIS A 238 12.20 7.65 1.16
N GLU A 239 11.23 8.56 1.00
CA GLU A 239 10.72 9.37 2.11
C GLU A 239 9.64 8.65 2.94
N GLY A 240 9.28 7.41 2.59
CA GLY A 240 8.22 6.66 3.26
C GLY A 240 6.80 7.11 2.92
N ASN A 241 6.63 7.97 1.91
CA ASN A 241 5.31 8.47 1.47
C ASN A 241 4.46 7.35 0.83
N LEU A 242 5.09 6.28 0.35
CA LEU A 242 4.41 5.09 -0.15
C LEU A 242 5.13 3.85 0.38
N ARG A 243 4.40 3.00 1.10
CA ARG A 243 4.86 1.70 1.59
C ARG A 243 3.98 0.62 1.00
N VAL A 244 4.57 -0.54 0.72
CA VAL A 244 3.86 -1.69 0.17
C VAL A 244 4.29 -2.93 0.92
N ASP A 245 3.30 -3.65 1.44
CA ASP A 245 3.45 -5.01 1.93
C ASP A 245 2.78 -5.95 0.91
N ALA A 246 3.32 -7.17 0.76
CA ALA A 246 2.83 -8.13 -0.23
C ALA A 246 2.45 -9.45 0.41
N ASN A 247 1.27 -9.95 0.07
CA ASN A 247 0.79 -11.28 0.43
C ASN A 247 1.01 -12.21 -0.76
N VAL A 248 1.84 -13.24 -0.60
CA VAL A 248 2.24 -14.16 -1.68
C VAL A 248 1.84 -15.58 -1.33
N SER A 249 1.22 -16.28 -2.29
CA SER A 249 0.97 -17.72 -2.23
C SER A 249 1.20 -18.34 -3.60
N VAL A 250 1.57 -19.62 -3.64
CA VAL A 250 1.63 -20.42 -4.88
C VAL A 250 0.53 -21.46 -4.83
N SER A 251 -0.39 -21.40 -5.79
CA SER A 251 -1.44 -22.42 -5.95
C SER A 251 -0.90 -23.68 -6.63
N LYS A 252 -1.54 -24.83 -6.37
CA LYS A 252 -1.26 -26.11 -7.03
C LYS A 252 -2.57 -26.68 -7.58
N ASN A 253 -2.66 -26.88 -8.89
CA ASN A 253 -3.89 -27.35 -9.56
C ASN A 253 -5.16 -26.52 -9.23
N GLY A 254 -5.00 -25.21 -9.01
CA GLY A 254 -6.11 -24.34 -8.61
C GLY A 254 -6.46 -24.34 -7.11
N GLU A 255 -5.84 -25.19 -6.30
CA GLU A 255 -5.93 -25.12 -4.83
C GLU A 255 -5.01 -24.01 -4.32
N LYS A 256 -5.55 -23.07 -3.53
CA LYS A 256 -4.78 -21.97 -2.94
C LYS A 256 -3.76 -22.51 -1.94
N GLY A 257 -2.50 -22.13 -2.11
CA GLY A 257 -1.45 -22.42 -1.14
C GLY A 257 -1.55 -21.53 0.11
N SER A 258 -0.73 -21.85 1.11
CA SER A 258 -0.59 -21.02 2.31
C SER A 258 0.01 -19.65 1.98
N LYS A 259 -0.40 -18.64 2.73
CA LYS A 259 -0.02 -17.24 2.51
C LYS A 259 1.22 -16.86 3.31
N VAL A 260 2.19 -16.24 2.64
CA VAL A 260 3.33 -15.57 3.28
C VAL A 260 3.20 -14.06 3.06
N GLU A 261 3.34 -13.29 4.14
CA GLU A 261 3.30 -11.83 4.13
C GLU A 261 4.74 -11.28 4.14
N LEU A 262 5.14 -10.59 3.08
CA LEU A 262 6.40 -9.88 2.96
C LEU A 262 6.21 -8.41 3.40
N LYS A 263 6.99 -7.97 4.39
CA LYS A 263 6.95 -6.60 4.91
C LYS A 263 8.17 -5.77 4.56
N ASN A 264 7.98 -4.45 4.56
CA ASN A 264 9.02 -3.44 4.41
C ASN A 264 9.68 -3.41 3.02
N LEU A 265 8.88 -3.53 1.95
CA LEU A 265 9.39 -3.43 0.58
C LEU A 265 9.74 -1.96 0.26
N SER A 266 11.02 -1.63 0.34
CA SER A 266 11.54 -0.25 0.32
C SER A 266 11.59 0.42 -1.06
N GLY A 267 11.10 -0.23 -2.12
CA GLY A 267 11.05 0.34 -3.46
C GLY A 267 10.71 -0.70 -4.54
N ILE A 268 10.59 -0.23 -5.78
CA ILE A 268 10.17 -1.05 -6.94
C ILE A 268 11.16 -2.19 -7.22
N GLY A 269 12.46 -1.89 -7.33
CA GLY A 269 13.48 -2.93 -7.57
C GLY A 269 13.58 -3.94 -6.42
N HIS A 270 13.48 -3.46 -5.18
CA HIS A 270 13.49 -4.34 -4.01
C HIS A 270 12.26 -5.25 -3.98
N MET A 271 11.07 -4.71 -4.30
CA MET A 271 9.84 -5.48 -4.44
C MET A 271 9.94 -6.54 -5.53
N TYR A 272 10.56 -6.21 -6.68
CA TYR A 272 10.77 -7.17 -7.76
C TYR A 272 11.61 -8.37 -7.29
N SER A 273 12.76 -8.10 -6.67
CA SER A 273 13.64 -9.15 -6.14
C SER A 273 12.95 -9.97 -5.05
N ALA A 274 12.27 -9.30 -4.11
CA ALA A 274 11.55 -9.92 -3.00
C ALA A 274 10.50 -10.93 -3.46
N LEU A 275 9.60 -10.49 -4.35
CA LEU A 275 8.53 -11.32 -4.87
C LEU A 275 9.08 -12.47 -5.70
N THR A 276 10.04 -12.21 -6.58
CA THR A 276 10.65 -13.24 -7.42
C THR A 276 11.33 -14.32 -6.57
N ASN A 277 12.09 -13.93 -5.56
CA ASN A 277 12.77 -14.87 -4.66
C ASN A 277 11.76 -15.67 -3.82
N GLU A 278 10.71 -15.04 -3.31
CA GLU A 278 9.69 -15.73 -2.50
C GLU A 278 8.85 -16.70 -3.34
N ILE A 279 8.46 -16.32 -4.56
CA ILE A 279 7.76 -17.19 -5.49
C ILE A 279 8.62 -18.42 -5.83
N LYS A 280 9.91 -18.21 -6.15
CA LYS A 280 10.88 -19.30 -6.39
C LYS A 280 10.99 -20.24 -5.19
N ARG A 281 11.08 -19.67 -3.97
CA ARG A 281 11.15 -20.44 -2.72
C ARG A 281 9.91 -21.30 -2.53
N GLN A 282 8.72 -20.71 -2.60
CA GLN A 282 7.46 -21.44 -2.44
C GLN A 282 7.28 -22.51 -3.53
N LEU A 283 7.61 -22.20 -4.78
CA LEU A 283 7.54 -23.15 -5.88
C LEU A 283 8.43 -24.37 -5.64
N GLY A 284 9.66 -24.17 -5.16
CA GLY A 284 10.57 -25.26 -4.79
C GLY A 284 9.98 -26.16 -3.70
N MET A 285 9.44 -25.56 -2.64
CA MET A 285 8.80 -26.30 -1.54
C MET A 285 7.59 -27.11 -2.03
N VAL A 286 6.69 -26.49 -2.80
CA VAL A 286 5.48 -27.17 -3.30
C VAL A 286 5.83 -28.31 -4.26
N LYS A 287 6.87 -28.16 -5.09
CA LYS A 287 7.40 -29.23 -5.97
C LYS A 287 7.98 -30.40 -5.17
N ASN A 288 8.62 -30.11 -4.04
CA ASN A 288 9.15 -31.13 -3.12
C ASN A 288 8.09 -31.76 -2.20
N GLY A 289 6.83 -31.30 -2.26
CA GLY A 289 5.77 -31.76 -1.36
C GLY A 289 5.91 -31.24 0.08
N GLU A 290 6.68 -30.18 0.28
CA GLU A 290 6.84 -29.52 1.57
C GLU A 290 5.64 -28.61 1.87
N LEU A 291 5.33 -28.45 3.16
CA LEU A 291 4.27 -27.56 3.62
C LEU A 291 4.80 -26.14 3.80
N ILE A 292 4.04 -25.17 3.27
CA ILE A 292 4.29 -23.74 3.54
C ILE A 292 3.42 -23.37 4.74
N GLU A 293 4.05 -22.84 5.79
CA GLU A 293 3.34 -22.27 6.95
C GLU A 293 2.94 -20.82 6.67
N GLU A 294 1.89 -20.34 7.34
CA GLU A 294 1.58 -18.90 7.30
C GLU A 294 2.59 -18.12 8.14
N GLU A 295 3.33 -17.24 7.48
CA GLU A 295 4.46 -16.52 8.06
C GLU A 295 4.44 -15.06 7.66
N THR A 296 4.89 -14.21 8.58
CA THR A 296 5.28 -12.83 8.26
C THR A 296 6.80 -12.78 8.18
N ARG A 297 7.33 -12.29 7.06
CA ARG A 297 8.76 -12.23 6.76
C ARG A 297 9.17 -10.79 6.44
N ALA A 298 10.30 -10.35 6.97
CA ALA A 298 11.01 -9.16 6.50
C ALA A 298 11.75 -9.52 5.21
N VAL A 299 12.19 -8.51 4.47
CA VAL A 299 13.04 -8.72 3.30
C VAL A 299 14.36 -7.99 3.52
N ASP A 300 15.48 -8.69 3.28
CA ASP A 300 16.81 -8.08 3.32
C ASP A 300 17.11 -7.24 2.08
N GLU A 301 18.25 -6.54 2.06
CA GLU A 301 18.64 -5.64 0.96
C GLU A 301 18.78 -6.37 -0.39
N GLN A 302 19.01 -7.69 -0.37
CA GLN A 302 19.16 -8.52 -1.56
C GLN A 302 17.82 -9.10 -2.04
N GLY A 303 16.72 -8.86 -1.31
CA GLY A 303 15.40 -9.36 -1.66
C GLY A 303 15.11 -10.77 -1.13
N PHE A 304 15.86 -11.29 -0.15
CA PHE A 304 15.54 -12.57 0.47
C PHE A 304 14.65 -12.38 1.69
N ALA A 305 13.61 -13.21 1.77
CA ALA A 305 12.68 -13.17 2.87
C ALA A 305 13.29 -13.79 4.13
N ILE A 306 13.36 -13.03 5.22
CA ILE A 306 13.82 -13.43 6.55
C ILE A 306 12.60 -13.60 7.46
N LEU A 307 12.48 -14.74 8.12
CA LEU A 307 11.38 -15.01 9.04
C LEU A 307 11.36 -14.03 10.21
N LEU A 308 10.24 -13.33 10.41
CA LEU A 308 10.00 -12.50 11.60
C LEU A 308 9.15 -13.25 12.62
N ILE A 309 7.98 -13.73 12.18
CA ILE A 309 6.96 -14.34 13.04
C ILE A 309 6.37 -15.53 12.28
N LYS A 310 6.27 -16.67 12.96
CA LYS A 310 5.41 -17.78 12.54
C LYS A 310 4.04 -17.61 13.17
N LEU A 311 2.99 -17.58 12.35
CA LEU A 311 1.63 -17.67 12.86
C LEU A 311 1.37 -19.15 13.16
N SER A 312 1.59 -19.56 14.42
CA SER A 312 1.14 -20.87 14.87
C SER A 312 -0.39 -20.85 14.88
N ASN A 313 -0.99 -21.58 13.95
CA ASN A 313 -2.40 -21.96 14.04
C ASN A 313 -2.60 -22.67 15.39
N ARG A 314 -3.35 -22.03 16.29
CA ARG A 314 -3.94 -22.69 17.47
C ARG A 314 -5.31 -23.20 17.12
#